data_AF-A0A1M6GHT1-F1
#
_entry.id   AF-A0A1M6GHT1-F1
#
_cell.length_a   1.000
_cell.length_b   1.000
_cell.length_c   1.000
_cell.angle_alpha   90.00
_cell.angle_beta   90.00
_cell.angle_gamma   90.00
#
_symmetry.space_group_name_H-M   'P 1'
#
loop_
_entity.id
_entity.type
_entity.pdbx_description
1 polymer ?
#
loop_
_entity_poly.entity_id
_entity_poly.type
_entity_poly.pdbx_seq_one_letter_code
_entity_poly.pdbx_strand_id
1 'polypeptide(L)'
;MSKQNFEKKLTELENIPQELVKAPSQPVDVTTQEAEDLFVWAQEDKQVLVSIGLDWSKYVIDLPIRTGACRYAQAIWNKERYSQEEAAKAWKEESPKAYEFRNDLLADMRFAFRKRPDLLGRVRTIAGGDGNADMIQDLMDISVLGKGNLAEFEAIKYDLSRFDVAEQKSDGLAELLAKANGTTLDNSKAKNIRDRAFTHLKEAMDEIRDTGKYAFRKDPERYKGYISRYRRR
;
A
#
# COMPACT_ATOMS: atom_id res chain seq x y z
N MET A 1 8.66 14.99 -14.60
CA MET A 1 7.43 15.80 -14.76
C MET A 1 6.23 15.25 -13.98
N SER A 2 5.90 13.95 -14.03
CA SER A 2 4.71 13.39 -13.35
C SER A 2 4.61 13.71 -11.84
N LYS A 3 5.73 13.69 -11.10
CA LYS A 3 5.77 14.13 -9.68
C LYS A 3 5.34 15.58 -9.50
N GLN A 4 5.87 16.50 -10.31
CA GLN A 4 5.50 17.92 -10.27
C GLN A 4 4.03 18.12 -10.65
N ASN A 5 3.51 17.36 -11.62
CA ASN A 5 2.10 17.42 -12.00
C ASN A 5 1.19 16.94 -10.86
N PHE A 6 1.61 15.91 -10.14
CA PHE A 6 0.93 15.44 -8.94
C PHE A 6 0.91 16.50 -7.84
N GLU A 7 2.07 17.09 -7.52
CA GLU A 7 2.19 18.17 -6.52
C GLU A 7 1.29 19.37 -6.87
N LYS A 8 1.23 19.75 -8.15
CA LYS A 8 0.34 20.83 -8.63
C LYS A 8 -1.15 20.53 -8.44
N LYS A 9 -1.55 19.26 -8.50
CA LYS A 9 -2.96 18.85 -8.41
C LYS A 9 -3.37 18.35 -7.02
N LEU A 10 -2.42 18.13 -6.11
CA LEU A 10 -2.68 17.45 -4.84
C LEU A 10 -3.85 18.07 -4.06
N THR A 11 -3.85 19.41 -3.91
CA THR A 11 -4.94 20.12 -3.22
C THR A 11 -6.29 19.94 -3.91
N GLU A 12 -6.35 19.98 -5.25
CA GLU A 12 -7.59 19.70 -5.98
C GLU A 12 -8.06 18.26 -5.76
N LEU A 13 -7.14 17.29 -5.76
CA LEU A 13 -7.46 15.87 -5.56
C LEU A 13 -7.99 15.60 -4.15
N GLU A 14 -7.39 16.19 -3.13
CA GLU A 14 -7.82 16.06 -1.72
C GLU A 14 -9.21 16.65 -1.49
N ASN A 15 -9.56 17.71 -2.23
CA ASN A 15 -10.86 18.37 -2.13
C ASN A 15 -12.01 17.65 -2.86
N ILE A 16 -11.74 16.58 -3.62
CA ILE A 16 -12.81 15.80 -4.27
C ILE A 16 -13.70 15.15 -3.17
N PRO A 17 -15.02 15.33 -3.16
CA PRO A 17 -15.86 14.65 -2.17
C PRO A 17 -15.77 13.12 -2.29
N GLN A 18 -15.73 12.41 -1.16
CA GLN A 18 -15.47 10.97 -1.13
C GLN A 18 -16.52 10.16 -1.91
N GLU A 19 -17.76 10.63 -1.93
CA GLU A 19 -18.89 10.07 -2.68
C GLU A 19 -18.75 10.19 -4.20
N LEU A 20 -17.90 11.11 -4.69
CA LEU A 20 -17.59 11.26 -6.11
C LEU A 20 -16.38 10.44 -6.53
N VAL A 21 -15.58 9.94 -5.58
CA VAL A 21 -14.36 9.18 -5.85
C VAL A 21 -14.71 7.83 -6.47
N LYS A 22 -14.16 7.59 -7.66
CA LYS A 22 -14.32 6.35 -8.42
C LYS A 22 -12.99 5.59 -8.43
N ALA A 23 -13.05 4.30 -8.13
CA ALA A 23 -11.92 3.42 -8.38
C ALA A 23 -11.68 3.26 -9.90
N PRO A 24 -10.43 3.05 -10.35
CA PRO A 24 -10.14 2.78 -11.75
C PRO A 24 -10.95 1.62 -12.32
N SER A 25 -11.80 1.93 -13.31
CA SER A 25 -12.63 0.94 -14.03
C SER A 25 -11.87 0.10 -15.06
N GLN A 26 -10.62 0.47 -15.33
CA GLN A 26 -9.68 -0.22 -16.22
C GLN A 26 -8.26 0.05 -15.72
N PRO A 27 -7.23 -0.65 -16.22
CA PRO A 27 -5.84 -0.40 -15.83
C PRO A 27 -5.45 1.08 -16.00
N VAL A 28 -4.71 1.62 -15.02
CA VAL A 28 -4.36 3.05 -15.00
C VAL A 28 -3.34 3.39 -16.08
N ASP A 29 -2.41 2.49 -16.39
CA ASP A 29 -1.50 2.59 -17.53
C ASP A 29 -2.28 2.77 -18.84
N VAL A 30 -3.29 1.94 -19.09
CA VAL A 30 -4.18 2.07 -20.26
C VAL A 30 -4.91 3.41 -20.26
N THR A 31 -5.49 3.82 -19.12
CA THR A 31 -6.21 5.09 -19.02
C THR A 31 -5.29 6.29 -19.29
N THR A 32 -4.08 6.29 -18.71
CA THR A 32 -3.12 7.38 -18.91
C THR A 32 -2.61 7.42 -20.34
N GLN A 33 -2.38 6.28 -20.99
CA GLN A 33 -2.00 6.25 -22.40
C GLN A 33 -3.13 6.78 -23.30
N GLU A 34 -4.37 6.34 -23.06
CA GLU A 34 -5.52 6.86 -23.80
C GLU A 34 -5.71 8.37 -23.61
N ALA A 35 -5.32 8.94 -22.46
CA ALA A 35 -5.38 10.38 -22.22
C ALA A 35 -4.32 11.16 -23.03
N GLU A 36 -3.10 10.63 -23.14
CA GLU A 36 -2.06 11.21 -24.01
C GLU A 36 -2.49 11.16 -25.48
N ASP A 37 -3.01 10.01 -25.93
CA ASP A 37 -3.53 9.82 -27.28
C ASP A 37 -4.67 10.83 -27.57
N LEU A 38 -5.59 10.99 -26.62
CA LEU A 38 -6.71 11.93 -26.73
C LEU A 38 -6.24 13.39 -26.77
N PHE A 39 -5.23 13.76 -25.97
CA PHE A 39 -4.67 15.11 -25.99
C PHE A 39 -4.11 15.47 -27.36
N VAL A 40 -3.33 14.56 -27.97
CA VAL A 40 -2.76 14.74 -29.31
C VAL A 40 -3.87 14.82 -30.35
N TRP A 41 -4.84 13.89 -30.30
CA TRP A 41 -5.94 13.84 -31.24
C TRP A 41 -6.80 15.12 -31.23
N ALA A 42 -7.11 15.63 -30.03
CA ALA A 42 -7.96 16.80 -29.89
C ALA A 42 -7.35 18.08 -30.49
N GLN A 43 -6.01 18.18 -30.58
CA GLN A 43 -5.33 19.42 -31.05
C GLN A 43 -5.82 19.87 -32.43
N GLU A 44 -5.95 18.92 -33.35
CA GLU A 44 -6.41 19.16 -34.72
C GLU A 44 -7.89 19.59 -34.76
N ASP A 45 -8.68 19.20 -33.76
CA ASP A 45 -10.12 19.45 -33.67
C ASP A 45 -10.47 20.66 -32.80
N LYS A 46 -9.47 21.45 -32.35
CA LYS A 46 -9.64 22.53 -31.37
C LYS A 46 -10.80 23.47 -31.70
N GLN A 47 -10.82 24.00 -32.93
CA GLN A 47 -11.83 24.99 -33.33
C GLN A 47 -13.24 24.40 -33.26
N VAL A 48 -13.40 23.15 -33.71
CA VAL A 48 -14.69 22.44 -33.71
C VAL A 48 -15.16 22.19 -32.27
N LEU A 49 -14.29 21.62 -31.43
CA LEU A 49 -14.63 21.29 -30.04
C LEU A 49 -14.99 22.54 -29.22
N VAL A 50 -14.25 23.64 -29.39
CA VAL A 50 -14.53 24.91 -28.71
C VAL A 50 -15.87 25.51 -29.18
N SER A 51 -16.17 25.43 -30.49
CA SER A 51 -17.45 25.94 -31.02
C SER A 51 -18.68 25.21 -30.47
N ILE A 52 -18.51 23.99 -29.97
CA ILE A 52 -19.57 23.16 -29.37
C ILE A 52 -19.68 23.42 -27.85
N GLY A 53 -18.72 24.13 -27.26
CA GLY A 53 -18.74 24.54 -25.86
C GLY A 53 -17.70 23.87 -24.97
N LEU A 54 -16.74 23.12 -25.52
CA LEU A 54 -15.67 22.53 -24.71
C LEU A 54 -14.77 23.62 -24.13
N ASP A 55 -14.63 23.65 -22.80
CA ASP A 55 -13.62 24.48 -22.14
C ASP A 55 -12.21 23.89 -22.40
N TRP A 56 -11.55 24.46 -23.40
CA TRP A 56 -10.24 24.01 -23.86
C TRP A 56 -9.16 24.08 -22.77
N SER A 57 -9.19 25.14 -21.96
CA SER A 57 -8.18 25.35 -20.91
C SER A 57 -8.38 24.38 -19.76
N LYS A 58 -9.64 24.23 -19.31
CA LYS A 58 -9.97 23.37 -18.17
C LYS A 58 -9.77 21.89 -18.49
N TYR A 59 -10.15 21.44 -19.68
CA TYR A 59 -10.16 20.00 -19.98
C TYR A 59 -9.00 19.55 -20.84
N VAL A 60 -8.59 20.30 -21.87
CA VAL A 60 -7.57 19.84 -22.83
C VAL A 60 -6.16 20.26 -22.42
N ILE A 61 -5.92 21.54 -22.10
CA ILE A 61 -4.60 22.01 -21.65
C ILE A 61 -4.20 21.36 -20.33
N ASP A 62 -5.17 21.16 -19.42
CA ASP A 62 -4.95 20.51 -18.13
C ASP A 62 -4.76 18.99 -18.24
N LEU A 63 -5.18 18.36 -19.35
CA LEU A 63 -5.19 16.90 -19.50
C LEU A 63 -3.81 16.26 -19.24
N PRO A 64 -2.69 16.72 -19.82
CA PRO A 64 -1.37 16.13 -19.53
C PRO A 64 -0.94 16.29 -18.06
N ILE A 65 -1.40 17.34 -17.38
CA ILE A 65 -1.15 17.54 -15.95
C ILE A 65 -1.92 16.49 -15.15
N ARG A 66 -3.22 16.32 -15.41
CA ARG A 66 -4.05 15.27 -14.79
C ARG A 66 -3.51 13.87 -15.05
N THR A 67 -3.08 13.60 -16.28
CA THR A 67 -2.45 12.33 -16.68
C THR A 67 -1.18 12.06 -15.89
N GLY A 68 -0.29 13.07 -15.80
CA GLY A 68 0.93 12.97 -15.01
C GLY A 68 0.68 12.75 -13.52
N ALA A 69 -0.32 13.44 -12.95
CA ALA A 69 -0.72 13.30 -11.56
C ALA A 69 -1.24 11.88 -11.27
N CYS A 70 -2.16 11.37 -12.09
CA CYS A 70 -2.70 10.01 -11.98
C CYS A 70 -1.61 8.93 -12.12
N ARG A 71 -0.70 9.09 -13.08
CA ARG A 71 0.44 8.19 -13.29
C ARG A 71 1.35 8.11 -12.05
N TYR A 72 1.66 9.26 -11.44
CA TYR A 72 2.50 9.29 -10.25
C TYR A 72 1.78 8.75 -9.00
N ALA A 73 0.50 9.08 -8.82
CA ALA A 73 -0.32 8.54 -7.73
C ALA A 73 -0.42 7.00 -7.80
N GLN A 74 -0.55 6.43 -9.01
CA GLN A 74 -0.51 4.98 -9.21
C GLN A 74 0.86 4.38 -8.85
N ALA A 75 1.97 5.08 -9.13
CA ALA A 75 3.30 4.61 -8.76
C ALA A 75 3.51 4.60 -7.23
N ILE A 76 3.02 5.63 -6.51
CA ILE A 76 3.03 5.65 -5.04
C ILE A 76 2.24 4.47 -4.49
N TRP A 77 1.01 4.28 -4.95
CA TRP A 77 0.16 3.17 -4.54
C TRP A 77 0.82 1.80 -4.81
N ASN A 78 1.43 1.61 -5.98
CA ASN A 78 2.13 0.37 -6.30
C ASN A 78 3.28 0.10 -5.34
N LYS A 79 4.10 1.12 -5.02
CA LYS A 79 5.22 0.98 -4.07
C LYS A 79 4.72 0.49 -2.72
N GLU A 80 3.67 1.12 -2.19
CA GLU A 80 3.12 0.76 -0.88
C GLU A 80 2.48 -0.64 -0.90
N ARG A 81 1.69 -0.93 -1.94
CA ARG A 81 1.06 -2.24 -2.13
C ARG A 81 2.09 -3.37 -2.20
N TYR A 82 3.12 -3.24 -3.03
CA TYR A 82 4.13 -4.31 -3.18
C TYR A 82 4.94 -4.49 -1.89
N SER A 83 5.28 -3.40 -1.19
CA SER A 83 5.96 -3.50 0.11
C SER A 83 5.13 -4.26 1.16
N GLN A 84 3.81 -4.11 1.13
CA GLN A 84 2.90 -4.86 1.98
C GLN A 84 2.84 -6.34 1.57
N GLU A 85 2.72 -6.63 0.27
CA GLU A 85 2.67 -8.01 -0.24
C GLU A 85 3.96 -8.78 0.10
N GLU A 86 5.12 -8.13 -0.02
CA GLU A 86 6.42 -8.68 0.38
C GLU A 86 6.49 -8.93 1.90
N ALA A 87 6.05 -7.96 2.71
CA ALA A 87 6.01 -8.12 4.17
C ALA A 87 5.06 -9.24 4.61
N ALA A 88 3.89 -9.36 3.97
CA ALA A 88 2.93 -10.43 4.25
C ALA A 88 3.51 -11.81 3.90
N LYS A 89 4.26 -11.93 2.80
CA LYS A 89 4.96 -13.17 2.44
C LYS A 89 6.04 -13.51 3.48
N ALA A 90 6.90 -12.57 3.81
CA ALA A 90 7.94 -12.76 4.82
C ALA A 90 7.34 -13.11 6.20
N TRP A 91 6.24 -12.47 6.59
CA TRP A 91 5.52 -12.79 7.83
C TRP A 91 5.03 -14.24 7.86
N LYS A 92 4.45 -14.72 6.74
CA LYS A 92 3.97 -16.10 6.63
C LYS A 92 5.09 -17.14 6.77
N GLU A 93 6.31 -16.79 6.37
CA GLU A 93 7.49 -17.64 6.49
C GLU A 93 8.12 -17.58 7.90
N GLU A 94 8.19 -16.39 8.51
CA GLU A 94 8.90 -16.17 9.78
C GLU A 94 8.05 -16.42 11.02
N SER A 95 6.73 -16.22 10.94
CA SER A 95 5.83 -16.39 12.08
C SER A 95 5.86 -17.81 12.65
N PRO A 96 5.76 -18.89 11.85
CA PRO A 96 5.84 -20.26 12.39
C PRO A 96 7.16 -20.55 13.11
N LYS A 97 8.28 -20.10 12.53
CA LYS A 97 9.62 -20.26 13.13
C LYS A 97 9.74 -19.51 14.45
N ALA A 98 9.09 -18.35 14.55
CA ALA A 98 9.07 -17.56 15.78
C ALA A 98 8.29 -18.26 16.90
N TYR A 99 7.13 -18.86 16.58
CA TYR A 99 6.37 -19.66 17.54
C TYR A 99 7.15 -20.89 18.02
N GLU A 100 7.82 -21.60 17.11
CA GLU A 100 8.67 -22.73 17.45
C GLU A 100 9.81 -22.30 18.38
N PHE A 101 10.53 -21.24 18.00
CA PHE A 101 11.63 -20.70 18.80
C PHE A 101 11.17 -20.23 20.20
N ARG A 102 10.03 -19.53 20.30
CA ARG A 102 9.41 -19.15 21.58
C ARG A 102 9.14 -20.39 22.43
N ASN A 103 8.56 -21.44 21.85
CA ASN A 103 8.18 -22.65 22.58
C ASN A 103 9.40 -23.39 23.14
N ASP A 104 10.48 -23.48 22.35
CA ASP A 104 11.76 -24.03 22.79
C ASP A 104 12.34 -23.23 23.96
N LEU A 105 12.40 -21.90 23.82
CA LEU A 105 12.87 -21.02 24.89
C LEU A 105 12.05 -21.22 26.18
N LEU A 106 10.72 -21.29 26.09
CA LEU A 106 9.86 -21.56 27.25
C LEU A 106 10.14 -22.93 27.87
N ALA A 107 10.45 -23.96 27.08
CA ALA A 107 10.85 -25.26 27.59
C ALA A 107 12.20 -25.19 28.33
N ASP A 108 13.18 -24.52 27.74
CA ASP A 108 14.50 -24.28 28.33
C ASP A 108 14.39 -23.53 29.67
N MET A 109 13.57 -22.47 29.72
CA MET A 109 13.33 -21.71 30.94
C MET A 109 12.64 -22.55 32.02
N ARG A 110 11.66 -23.39 31.67
CA ARG A 110 11.03 -24.31 32.64
C ARG A 110 12.05 -25.27 33.24
N PHE A 111 13.00 -25.76 32.43
CA PHE A 111 14.05 -26.65 32.91
C PHE A 111 15.07 -25.90 33.78
N ALA A 112 15.58 -24.75 33.34
CA ALA A 112 16.51 -23.91 34.09
C ALA A 112 15.92 -23.55 35.47
N PHE A 113 14.68 -23.07 35.48
CA PHE A 113 14.00 -22.63 36.70
C PHE A 113 13.27 -23.72 37.47
N ARG A 114 13.49 -25.02 37.18
CA ARG A 114 12.74 -26.13 37.80
C ARG A 114 12.77 -26.16 39.34
N LYS A 115 13.76 -25.52 39.96
CA LYS A 115 13.92 -25.38 41.43
C LYS A 115 13.51 -24.01 41.97
N ARG A 116 12.94 -23.14 41.14
CA ARG A 116 12.59 -21.74 41.42
C ARG A 116 11.11 -21.51 41.12
N PRO A 117 10.20 -21.86 42.06
CA PRO A 117 8.76 -21.74 41.87
C PRO A 117 8.30 -20.31 41.53
N ASP A 118 9.00 -19.32 42.07
CA ASP A 118 8.82 -17.90 41.79
C ASP A 118 9.02 -17.57 40.30
N LEU A 119 10.09 -18.08 39.70
CA LEU A 119 10.39 -17.86 38.28
C LEU A 119 9.51 -18.71 37.35
N LEU A 120 9.15 -19.93 37.77
CA LEU A 120 8.19 -20.78 37.03
C LEU A 120 6.79 -20.15 36.95
N GLY A 121 6.39 -19.33 37.94
CA GLY A 121 5.18 -18.53 37.86
C GLY A 121 5.23 -17.55 36.69
N ARG A 122 6.34 -16.83 36.55
CA ARG A 122 6.54 -15.84 35.47
C ARG A 122 6.56 -16.49 34.09
N VAL A 123 7.25 -17.62 33.94
CA VAL A 123 7.26 -18.38 32.67
C VAL A 123 5.85 -18.83 32.26
N ARG A 124 4.98 -19.17 33.22
CA ARG A 124 3.57 -19.49 32.93
C ARG A 124 2.77 -18.29 32.48
N THR A 125 3.02 -17.11 33.05
CA THR A 125 2.38 -15.86 32.61
C THR A 125 2.74 -15.54 31.16
N ILE A 126 4.02 -15.61 30.81
CA ILE A 126 4.51 -15.41 29.43
C ILE A 126 3.85 -16.44 28.49
N ALA A 127 3.79 -17.71 28.88
CA ALA A 127 3.20 -18.75 28.03
C ALA A 127 1.66 -18.63 27.83
N GLY A 128 0.97 -17.79 28.61
CA GLY A 128 -0.49 -17.77 28.70
C GLY A 128 -1.21 -16.87 27.69
N GLY A 129 -0.49 -16.06 26.92
CA GLY A 129 -1.05 -15.21 25.87
C GLY A 129 -1.33 -15.95 24.56
N ASP A 130 -2.17 -15.36 23.71
CA ASP A 130 -2.61 -15.90 22.42
C ASP A 130 -2.41 -14.89 21.28
N GLY A 131 -1.92 -15.39 20.15
CA GLY A 131 -1.81 -14.63 18.90
C GLY A 131 -0.46 -13.93 18.70
N ASN A 132 -0.38 -13.18 17.58
CA ASN A 132 0.90 -12.72 17.05
C ASN A 132 1.55 -11.61 17.90
N ALA A 133 0.75 -10.70 18.45
CA ALA A 133 1.26 -9.63 19.32
C ALA A 133 1.80 -10.22 20.62
N ASP A 134 1.08 -11.17 21.21
CA ASP A 134 1.51 -11.87 22.42
C ASP A 134 2.80 -12.65 22.17
N MET A 135 2.88 -13.43 21.07
CA MET A 135 4.11 -14.15 20.71
C MET A 135 5.34 -13.24 20.58
N ILE A 136 5.17 -12.03 20.03
CA ILE A 136 6.24 -11.04 19.91
C ILE A 136 6.65 -10.55 21.30
N GLN A 137 5.68 -10.14 22.13
CA GLN A 137 5.95 -9.67 23.49
C GLN A 137 6.62 -10.76 24.33
N ASP A 138 6.22 -12.01 24.18
CA ASP A 138 6.78 -13.13 24.91
C ASP A 138 8.27 -13.33 24.60
N LEU A 139 8.70 -13.13 23.35
CA LEU A 139 10.11 -13.20 22.99
C LEU A 139 10.94 -12.11 23.72
N MET A 140 10.39 -10.90 23.85
CA MET A 140 11.01 -9.83 24.63
C MET A 140 11.04 -10.17 26.12
N ASP A 141 9.92 -10.62 26.68
CA ASP A 141 9.80 -10.98 28.11
C ASP A 141 10.74 -12.15 28.47
N ILE A 142 10.88 -13.14 27.58
CA ILE A 142 11.84 -14.23 27.70
C ILE A 142 13.28 -13.70 27.74
N SER A 143 13.64 -12.78 26.82
CA SER A 143 14.98 -12.19 26.81
C SER A 143 15.28 -11.48 28.12
N VAL A 144 14.39 -10.60 28.57
CA VAL A 144 14.55 -9.83 29.82
C VAL A 144 14.63 -10.76 31.03
N LEU A 145 13.72 -11.73 31.14
CA LEU A 145 13.69 -12.66 32.27
C LEU A 145 14.90 -13.60 32.28
N GLY A 146 15.35 -14.06 31.11
CA GLY A 146 16.56 -14.88 30.95
C GLY A 146 17.82 -14.13 31.35
N LYS A 147 18.02 -12.92 30.78
CA LYS A 147 19.15 -12.03 31.09
C LYS A 147 19.18 -11.60 32.56
N GLY A 148 18.03 -11.49 33.22
CA GLY A 148 17.94 -11.21 34.65
C GLY A 148 18.32 -12.37 35.57
N ASN A 149 18.47 -13.60 35.05
CA ASN A 149 18.67 -14.82 35.86
C ASN A 149 19.74 -15.75 35.27
N LEU A 150 20.84 -15.20 34.73
CA LEU A 150 21.88 -15.94 33.99
C LEU A 150 22.44 -17.15 34.76
N ALA A 151 22.62 -17.05 36.08
CA ALA A 151 23.20 -18.13 36.89
C ALA A 151 22.41 -19.46 36.79
N GLU A 152 21.08 -19.39 36.65
CA GLU A 152 20.22 -20.59 36.51
C GLU A 152 20.44 -21.28 35.15
N PHE A 153 20.80 -20.51 34.12
CA PHE A 153 21.08 -20.99 32.77
C PHE A 153 22.53 -21.49 32.62
N GLU A 154 23.49 -20.83 33.27
CA GLU A 154 24.88 -21.29 33.34
C GLU A 154 24.98 -22.66 34.02
N ALA A 155 24.19 -22.90 35.06
CA ALA A 155 24.14 -24.18 35.78
C ALA A 155 23.72 -25.37 34.89
N ILE A 156 23.02 -25.09 33.80
CA ILE A 156 22.63 -26.11 32.80
C ILE A 156 23.43 -25.99 31.49
N LYS A 157 24.48 -25.17 31.47
CA LYS A 157 25.35 -24.89 30.31
C LYS A 157 24.57 -24.40 29.08
N TYR A 158 23.56 -23.58 29.32
CA TYR A 158 22.72 -23.03 28.26
C TYR A 158 23.45 -21.93 27.47
N ASP A 159 23.11 -21.79 26.19
CA ASP A 159 23.61 -20.73 25.33
C ASP A 159 22.86 -19.42 25.56
N LEU A 160 23.49 -18.52 26.31
CA LEU A 160 22.91 -17.22 26.70
C LEU A 160 22.66 -16.29 25.50
N SER A 161 23.34 -16.49 24.36
CA SER A 161 23.14 -15.67 23.16
C SER A 161 21.74 -15.80 22.57
N ARG A 162 21.04 -16.91 22.87
CA ARG A 162 19.65 -17.12 22.46
C ARG A 162 18.70 -16.06 23.02
N PHE A 163 19.03 -15.40 24.13
CA PHE A 163 18.25 -14.27 24.65
C PHE A 163 18.41 -13.02 23.80
N ASP A 164 19.62 -12.73 23.32
CA ASP A 164 19.84 -11.64 22.35
C ASP A 164 19.09 -11.90 21.05
N VAL A 165 19.08 -13.15 20.58
CA VAL A 165 18.29 -13.56 19.42
C VAL A 165 16.79 -13.36 19.66
N ALA A 166 16.27 -13.67 20.85
CA ALA A 166 14.86 -13.46 21.18
C ALA A 166 14.46 -11.98 21.13
N GLU A 167 15.28 -11.10 21.70
CA GLU A 167 15.10 -9.64 21.64
C GLU A 167 15.11 -9.12 20.19
N GLN A 168 16.13 -9.48 19.41
CA GLN A 168 16.22 -9.08 18.00
C GLN A 168 15.03 -9.59 17.17
N LYS A 169 14.60 -10.84 17.42
CA LYS A 169 13.47 -11.43 16.71
C LYS A 169 12.16 -10.75 17.09
N SER A 170 11.98 -10.38 18.36
CA SER A 170 10.83 -9.58 18.80
C SER A 170 10.72 -8.27 18.02
N ASP A 171 11.79 -7.47 18.00
CA ASP A 171 11.80 -6.16 17.32
C ASP A 171 11.54 -6.31 15.81
N GLY A 172 12.24 -7.24 15.16
CA GLY A 172 12.09 -7.49 13.73
C GLY A 172 10.69 -7.99 13.36
N LEU A 173 10.08 -8.85 14.18
CA LEU A 173 8.72 -9.36 13.96
C LEU A 173 7.66 -8.28 14.20
N ALA A 174 7.85 -7.38 15.17
CA ALA A 174 6.94 -6.26 15.40
C ALA A 174 6.85 -5.35 14.16
N GLU A 175 8.01 -4.97 13.59
CA GLU A 175 8.06 -4.18 12.37
C GLU A 175 7.45 -4.94 11.18
N LEU A 176 7.78 -6.22 11.02
CA LEU A 176 7.28 -7.06 9.94
C LEU A 176 5.76 -7.24 10.00
N LEU A 177 5.21 -7.50 11.18
CA LEU A 177 3.76 -7.63 11.40
C LEU A 177 3.03 -6.34 11.07
N ALA A 178 3.57 -5.19 11.50
CA ALA A 178 3.02 -3.88 11.22
C ALA A 178 2.93 -3.61 9.70
N LYS A 179 3.99 -3.95 8.96
CA LYS A 179 4.01 -3.85 7.49
C LYS A 179 3.05 -4.84 6.82
N ALA A 180 3.02 -6.09 7.27
CA ALA A 180 2.20 -7.16 6.70
C ALA A 180 0.69 -6.91 6.84
N ASN A 181 0.25 -6.45 8.01
CA ASN A 181 -1.17 -6.18 8.28
C ASN A 181 -1.75 -5.01 7.46
N GLY A 182 -0.92 -4.25 6.74
CA GLY A 182 -1.37 -3.13 5.92
C GLY A 182 -1.98 -1.98 6.72
N THR A 183 -1.83 -2.01 8.04
CA THR A 183 -2.22 -0.96 8.99
C THR A 183 -1.27 0.24 8.94
N THR A 184 -0.68 0.53 7.78
CA THR A 184 -0.25 1.90 7.53
C THR A 184 -1.48 2.63 6.99
N LEU A 185 -1.99 3.56 7.78
CA LEU A 185 -2.96 4.57 7.37
C LEU A 185 -2.62 5.14 5.96
N ASP A 186 -1.32 5.15 5.64
CA ASP A 186 -0.73 5.54 4.37
C ASP A 186 -1.13 4.66 3.18
N ASN A 187 -1.21 3.33 3.28
CA ASN A 187 -1.68 2.46 2.19
C ASN A 187 -3.12 2.82 1.77
N SER A 188 -3.98 3.07 2.77
CA SER A 188 -5.35 3.54 2.53
C SER A 188 -5.39 4.94 1.90
N LYS A 189 -4.50 5.85 2.32
CA LYS A 189 -4.36 7.20 1.77
C LYS A 189 -3.84 7.18 0.33
N ALA A 190 -2.78 6.42 0.03
CA ALA A 190 -2.21 6.35 -1.30
C ALA A 190 -3.21 5.76 -2.30
N LYS A 191 -3.93 4.71 -1.91
CA LYS A 191 -5.05 4.18 -2.71
C LYS A 191 -6.12 5.24 -2.95
N ASN A 192 -6.53 5.94 -1.89
CA ASN A 192 -7.58 6.95 -1.95
C ASN A 192 -7.19 8.13 -2.86
N ILE A 193 -5.97 8.64 -2.73
CA ILE A 193 -5.42 9.69 -3.60
C ILE A 193 -5.27 9.20 -5.04
N ARG A 194 -4.88 7.94 -5.26
CA ARG A 194 -4.88 7.33 -6.60
C ARG A 194 -6.28 7.30 -7.21
N ASP A 195 -7.31 6.92 -6.45
CA ASP A 195 -8.70 6.89 -6.93
C ASP A 195 -9.22 8.30 -7.25
N ARG A 196 -8.84 9.30 -6.44
CA ARG A 196 -9.12 10.73 -6.70
C ARG A 196 -8.45 11.21 -7.98
N ALA A 197 -7.16 10.90 -8.17
CA ALA A 197 -6.42 11.25 -9.38
C ALA A 197 -7.03 10.61 -10.63
N PHE A 198 -7.48 9.35 -10.53
CA PHE A 198 -8.22 8.70 -11.60
C PHE A 198 -9.55 9.39 -11.88
N THR A 199 -10.32 9.72 -10.85
CA THR A 199 -11.61 10.42 -10.97
C THR A 199 -11.45 11.75 -11.70
N HIS A 200 -10.46 12.53 -11.30
CA HIS A 200 -10.13 13.83 -11.89
C HIS A 200 -9.66 13.71 -13.35
N LEU A 201 -8.82 12.71 -13.66
CA LEU A 201 -8.43 12.44 -15.05
C LEU A 201 -9.64 12.02 -15.89
N LYS A 202 -10.48 11.13 -15.34
CA LYS A 202 -11.67 10.60 -16.02
C LYS A 202 -12.67 11.70 -16.35
N GLU A 203 -12.89 12.66 -15.45
CA GLU A 203 -13.74 13.84 -15.70
C GLU A 203 -13.34 14.54 -17.02
N ALA A 204 -12.06 14.90 -17.15
CA ALA A 204 -11.57 15.59 -18.34
C ALA A 204 -11.66 14.73 -19.60
N MET A 205 -11.30 13.44 -19.49
CA MET A 205 -11.39 12.52 -20.62
C MET A 205 -12.84 12.31 -21.09
N ASP A 206 -13.78 12.16 -20.16
CA ASP A 206 -15.20 11.95 -20.49
C ASP A 206 -15.77 13.19 -21.18
N GLU A 207 -15.49 14.39 -20.66
CA GLU A 207 -15.95 15.65 -21.26
C GLU A 207 -15.43 15.84 -22.70
N ILE A 208 -14.13 15.63 -22.92
CA ILE A 208 -13.53 15.75 -24.26
C ILE A 208 -14.13 14.70 -25.20
N ARG A 209 -14.28 13.46 -24.74
CA ARG A 209 -14.83 12.36 -25.53
C ARG A 209 -16.29 12.59 -25.88
N ASP A 210 -17.12 13.02 -24.94
CA ASP A 210 -18.54 13.23 -25.20
C ASP A 210 -18.77 14.42 -26.11
N THR A 211 -18.01 15.50 -25.95
CA THR A 211 -18.00 16.63 -26.89
C THR A 211 -17.57 16.19 -28.29
N GLY A 212 -16.46 15.46 -28.42
CA GLY A 212 -15.97 15.00 -29.72
C GLY A 212 -16.88 13.97 -30.39
N LYS A 213 -17.45 13.03 -29.64
CA LYS A 213 -18.48 12.10 -30.16
C LYS A 213 -19.67 12.85 -30.72
N TYR A 214 -20.13 13.89 -30.04
CA TYR A 214 -21.25 14.71 -30.52
C TYR A 214 -20.86 15.51 -31.78
N ALA A 215 -19.68 16.15 -31.76
CA ALA A 215 -19.12 16.92 -32.87
C ALA A 215 -19.01 16.10 -34.16
N PHE A 216 -18.42 14.91 -34.05
CA PHE A 216 -18.06 14.06 -35.18
C PHE A 216 -19.03 12.88 -35.38
N ARG A 217 -20.27 12.96 -34.85
CA ARG A 217 -21.27 11.88 -34.96
C ARG A 217 -21.61 11.45 -36.40
N LYS A 218 -21.33 12.30 -37.39
CA LYS A 218 -21.52 12.04 -38.83
C LYS A 218 -20.21 11.82 -39.59
N ASP A 219 -19.07 11.84 -38.90
CA ASP A 219 -17.73 11.60 -39.44
C ASP A 219 -17.09 10.41 -38.70
N PRO A 220 -17.27 9.18 -39.20
CA PRO A 220 -16.74 7.98 -38.56
C PRO A 220 -15.22 7.99 -38.38
N GLU A 221 -14.49 8.64 -39.29
CA GLU A 221 -13.03 8.68 -39.28
C GLU A 221 -12.50 9.56 -38.15
N ARG A 222 -13.15 10.69 -37.84
CA ARG A 222 -12.82 11.49 -36.64
C ARG A 222 -13.45 10.93 -35.37
N TYR A 223 -14.66 10.39 -35.43
CA TYR A 223 -15.38 9.83 -34.28
C TYR A 223 -14.56 8.76 -33.52
N LYS A 224 -13.79 7.94 -34.25
CA LYS A 224 -12.95 6.87 -33.66
C LYS A 224 -11.84 7.38 -32.73
N GLY A 225 -11.49 8.67 -32.76
CA GLY A 225 -10.55 9.26 -31.80
C GLY A 225 -11.16 9.54 -30.42
N TYR A 226 -12.49 9.64 -30.33
CA TYR A 226 -13.21 10.07 -29.13
C TYR A 226 -13.84 8.92 -28.34
N ILE A 227 -13.32 7.73 -28.55
CA ILE A 227 -13.83 6.48 -27.96
C ILE A 227 -12.66 5.74 -27.32
N SER A 228 -12.95 4.96 -26.28
CA SER A 228 -11.91 4.14 -25.66
C SER A 228 -11.59 2.96 -26.58
N ARG A 229 -10.30 2.75 -26.84
CA ARG A 229 -9.82 1.57 -27.57
C ARG A 229 -9.90 0.33 -26.69
N TYR A 230 -9.67 0.48 -25.40
CA TYR A 230 -9.76 -0.62 -24.43
C TYR A 230 -11.17 -1.20 -24.35
N ARG A 231 -12.20 -0.35 -24.26
CA ARG A 231 -13.60 -0.80 -24.13
C ARG A 231 -14.23 -1.35 -25.42
N ARG A 232 -13.52 -1.27 -26.55
CA ARG A 232 -13.94 -1.85 -27.82
C ARG A 232 -13.46 -3.30 -28.01
N ARG A 233 -12.56 -3.77 -27.14
CA ARG A 233 -12.01 -5.13 -27.18
C ARG A 233 -12.87 -6.09 -26.39
#